data_AF-A0A3A9EXZ4-F1
#
_entry.id   AF-A0A3A9EXZ4-F1
#
_cell.length_a   1.000
_cell.length_b   1.000
_cell.length_c   1.000
_cell.angle_alpha   90.00
_cell.angle_beta   90.00
_cell.angle_gamma   90.00
#
_symmetry.space_group_name_H-M   'P 1'
#
loop_
_entity.id
_entity.type
_entity.pdbx_description
1 polymer ?
#
loop_
_entity_poly.entity_id
_entity_poly.type
_entity_poly.pdbx_seq_one_letter_code
_entity_poly.pdbx_strand_id
1 'polypeptide(L)'
;MERSRKDASYMKKKLLICLAMLVCILGLTACGQEMTENSFIDKDSAKQSAEMTCEQIANLQQMLDAYGVGMAEYVEMSGGNPEDAALDIAAMDSWNAASEEFGSFVSILSDETEVTITEDKADVKVKIQGDKVYKGNKQRTATVEIVITEKGYDSISVSADYDMSELMTKAALNTLLGMGTVFAVLVLISLLISCFNFIPKIQEKFRKKPAQTESAPAAAKTVQPTVVVEEDTDDTELIAVIAAAIAASEGAASADGYVVRSIIRR
;
A
#
# COMPACT_ATOMS: atom_id res chain seq x y z
N MET A 1 40.03 31.96 21.95
CA MET A 1 38.90 31.35 22.67
C MET A 1 37.76 30.89 21.77
N GLU A 2 37.44 31.60 20.68
CA GLU A 2 36.29 31.26 19.80
C GLU A 2 36.45 29.96 18.99
N ARG A 3 37.67 29.64 18.53
CA ARG A 3 37.96 28.40 17.79
C ARG A 3 37.73 27.15 18.66
N SER A 4 38.26 27.17 19.88
CA SER A 4 38.06 26.10 20.88
C SER A 4 36.59 25.88 21.27
N ARG A 5 35.76 26.95 21.31
CA ARG A 5 34.30 26.81 21.54
C ARG A 5 33.56 26.21 20.33
N LYS A 6 33.97 26.56 19.10
CA LYS A 6 33.42 25.96 17.87
C LYS A 6 33.79 24.49 17.74
N ASP A 7 35.04 24.14 18.05
CA ASP A 7 35.53 22.75 18.02
C ASP A 7 34.83 21.88 19.08
N ALA A 8 34.63 22.42 20.30
CA ALA A 8 33.87 21.75 21.35
C ALA A 8 32.38 21.58 21.00
N SER A 9 31.76 22.58 20.35
CA SER A 9 30.38 22.48 19.87
C SER A 9 30.23 21.45 18.74
N TYR A 10 31.21 21.41 17.84
CA TYR A 10 31.25 20.46 16.72
C TYR A 10 31.47 19.01 17.20
N MET A 11 32.36 18.80 18.17
CA MET A 11 32.54 17.49 18.84
C MET A 11 31.30 17.06 19.62
N LYS A 12 30.61 17.97 20.31
CA LYS A 12 29.34 17.65 21.00
C LYS A 12 28.24 17.21 20.04
N LYS A 13 28.11 17.83 18.87
CA LYS A 13 27.15 17.43 17.84
C LYS A 13 27.49 16.06 17.23
N LYS A 14 28.77 15.79 16.96
CA LYS A 14 29.23 14.47 16.48
C LYS A 14 29.01 13.36 17.51
N LEU A 15 29.32 13.64 18.78
CA LEU A 15 29.14 12.69 19.87
C LEU A 15 27.64 12.42 20.12
N LEU A 16 26.78 13.43 19.99
CA LEU A 16 25.33 13.28 20.11
C LEU A 16 24.73 12.47 18.94
N ILE A 17 25.25 12.63 17.72
CA ILE A 17 24.86 11.81 16.56
C ILE A 17 25.33 10.35 16.72
N CYS A 18 26.56 10.12 17.21
CA CYS A 18 27.04 8.77 17.49
C CYS A 18 26.23 8.10 18.60
N LEU A 19 25.86 8.82 19.66
CA LEU A 19 25.04 8.31 20.75
C LEU A 19 23.61 8.02 20.29
N ALA A 20 23.03 8.88 19.45
CA ALA A 20 21.73 8.63 18.83
C ALA A 20 21.74 7.38 17.93
N MET A 21 22.78 7.17 17.11
CA MET A 21 22.94 5.94 16.33
C MET A 21 23.09 4.71 17.22
N LEU A 22 23.84 4.81 18.32
CA LEU A 22 24.04 3.71 19.26
C LEU A 22 22.75 3.36 20.01
N VAL A 23 21.93 4.36 20.37
CA VAL A 23 20.58 4.15 20.93
C VAL A 23 19.63 3.56 19.88
N CYS A 24 19.72 3.94 18.61
CA CYS A 24 18.96 3.30 17.54
C CYS A 24 19.36 1.82 17.35
N ILE A 25 20.65 1.49 17.47
CA ILE A 25 21.15 0.11 17.36
C ILE A 25 20.77 -0.71 18.61
N LEU A 26 20.86 -0.14 19.81
CA LEU A 26 20.49 -0.81 21.07
C LEU A 26 18.98 -0.92 21.28
N GLY A 27 18.20 0.01 20.70
CA GLY A 27 16.73 -0.05 20.65
C GLY A 27 16.21 -1.15 19.73
N LEU A 28 17.00 -1.59 18.75
CA LEU A 28 16.69 -2.73 17.88
C LEU A 28 16.99 -4.07 18.54
N THR A 29 17.97 -4.15 19.45
CA THR A 29 18.35 -5.39 20.15
C THR A 29 17.51 -5.68 21.40
N ALA A 30 16.58 -4.78 21.77
CA ALA A 30 15.70 -4.94 22.94
C ALA A 30 14.35 -5.60 22.64
N CYS A 31 14.07 -5.97 21.39
CA CYS A 31 13.02 -6.95 21.06
C CYS A 31 13.51 -8.42 21.15
N GLY A 32 14.75 -8.64 21.60
CA GLY A 32 15.23 -9.96 22.01
C GLY A 32 14.72 -10.32 23.39
N GLN A 33 13.40 -10.33 23.56
CA GLN A 33 12.80 -10.91 24.74
C GLN A 33 12.99 -12.42 24.57
N GLU A 34 13.98 -13.00 25.25
CA GLU A 34 13.98 -14.43 25.55
C GLU A 34 12.73 -14.68 26.39
N MET A 35 11.64 -15.01 25.70
CA MET A 35 10.35 -15.24 26.28
C MET A 35 10.13 -16.74 26.32
N THR A 36 9.89 -17.17 27.55
CA THR A 36 9.32 -18.42 28.05
C THR A 36 8.71 -19.31 26.97
N GLU A 37 9.05 -20.60 27.02
CA GLU A 37 8.29 -21.68 26.36
C GLU A 37 6.80 -21.35 26.37
N ASN A 38 6.18 -21.25 25.19
CA ASN A 38 4.74 -21.06 25.16
C ASN A 38 4.03 -22.40 25.35
N SER A 39 2.90 -22.39 26.06
CA SER A 39 2.35 -23.57 26.74
C SER A 39 1.80 -24.68 25.83
N PHE A 40 1.65 -24.44 24.52
CA PHE A 40 0.99 -25.40 23.61
C PHE A 40 1.87 -25.94 22.48
N ILE A 41 2.97 -25.27 22.11
CA ILE A 41 3.87 -25.72 21.04
C ILE A 41 5.30 -25.21 21.25
N ASP A 42 6.29 -26.09 21.06
CA ASP A 42 7.71 -25.71 21.07
C ASP A 42 8.20 -25.27 19.68
N LYS A 43 9.39 -24.67 19.63
CA LYS A 43 9.95 -24.11 18.37
C LYS A 43 10.18 -25.17 17.29
N ASP A 44 10.65 -26.35 17.66
CA ASP A 44 10.97 -27.40 16.69
C ASP A 44 9.68 -28.00 16.11
N SER A 45 8.67 -28.22 16.97
CA SER A 45 7.34 -28.65 16.55
C SER A 45 6.65 -27.62 15.65
N ALA A 46 6.70 -26.33 16.00
CA ALA A 46 6.13 -25.25 15.20
C ALA A 46 6.81 -25.17 13.82
N LYS A 47 8.15 -25.25 13.79
CA LYS A 47 8.92 -25.30 12.55
C LYS A 47 8.52 -26.49 11.68
N GLN A 48 8.51 -27.70 12.25
CA GLN A 48 8.17 -28.92 11.50
C GLN A 48 6.74 -28.89 10.96
N SER A 49 5.78 -28.40 11.76
CA SER A 49 4.38 -28.27 11.33
C SER A 49 4.24 -27.29 10.17
N ALA A 50 4.92 -26.15 10.23
CA ALA A 50 4.92 -25.13 9.20
C ALA A 50 5.57 -25.61 7.90
N GLU A 51 6.73 -26.26 7.99
CA GLU A 51 7.43 -26.84 6.84
C GLU A 51 6.60 -27.94 6.16
N MET A 52 6.01 -28.86 6.95
CA MET A 52 5.11 -29.88 6.41
C MET A 52 3.88 -29.28 5.74
N THR A 53 3.34 -28.19 6.29
CA THR A 53 2.20 -27.48 5.70
C THR A 53 2.55 -26.89 4.34
N CYS A 54 3.76 -26.34 4.18
CA CYS A 54 4.23 -25.85 2.88
C CYS A 54 4.29 -26.98 1.84
N GLU A 55 4.79 -28.17 2.21
CA GLU A 55 4.80 -29.33 1.31
C GLU A 55 3.38 -29.79 0.96
N GLN A 56 2.46 -29.79 1.93
CA GLN A 56 1.06 -30.17 1.69
C GLN A 56 0.38 -29.19 0.73
N ILE A 57 0.55 -27.88 0.93
CA ILE A 57 -0.01 -26.86 0.02
C ILE A 57 0.58 -27.02 -1.39
N ALA A 58 1.89 -27.24 -1.52
CA ALA A 58 2.53 -27.45 -2.82
C ALA A 58 1.99 -28.69 -3.55
N ASN A 59 1.83 -29.82 -2.84
CA ASN A 59 1.27 -31.05 -3.41
C ASN A 59 -0.21 -30.88 -3.79
N LEU A 60 -0.98 -30.18 -2.94
CA LEU A 60 -2.37 -29.86 -3.19
C LEU A 60 -2.51 -28.97 -4.43
N GLN A 61 -1.66 -27.95 -4.58
CA GLN A 61 -1.61 -27.12 -5.80
C GLN A 61 -1.40 -27.96 -7.04
N GLN A 62 -0.40 -28.83 -7.04
CA GLN A 62 -0.13 -29.68 -8.20
C GLN A 62 -1.32 -30.58 -8.54
N MET A 63 -2.02 -31.11 -7.52
CA MET A 63 -3.21 -31.92 -7.69
C MET A 63 -4.36 -31.10 -8.30
N LEU A 64 -4.67 -29.94 -7.72
CA LEU A 64 -5.75 -29.06 -8.16
C LEU A 64 -5.52 -28.57 -9.59
N ASP A 65 -4.30 -28.17 -9.93
CA ASP A 65 -3.90 -27.78 -11.29
C ASP A 65 -4.07 -28.92 -12.30
N ALA A 66 -3.73 -30.17 -11.90
CA ALA A 66 -3.88 -31.33 -12.77
C ALA A 66 -5.35 -31.65 -13.09
N TYR A 67 -6.26 -31.34 -12.18
CA TYR A 67 -7.70 -31.48 -12.39
C TYR A 67 -8.36 -30.20 -12.93
N GLY A 68 -7.65 -29.07 -12.96
CA GLY A 68 -8.15 -27.78 -13.44
C GLY A 68 -9.22 -27.16 -12.54
N VAL A 69 -9.15 -27.41 -11.23
CA VAL A 69 -10.15 -26.96 -10.24
C VAL A 69 -9.51 -26.06 -9.19
N GLY A 70 -10.25 -25.09 -8.68
CA GLY A 70 -9.81 -24.26 -7.56
C GLY A 70 -10.05 -24.93 -6.20
N MET A 71 -9.45 -24.40 -5.13
CA MET A 71 -9.65 -24.97 -3.78
C MET A 71 -11.10 -24.89 -3.31
N ALA A 72 -11.78 -23.78 -3.56
CA ALA A 72 -13.20 -23.63 -3.21
C ALA A 72 -14.07 -24.68 -3.93
N GLU A 73 -13.84 -24.88 -5.24
CA GLU A 73 -14.54 -25.89 -6.03
C GLU A 73 -14.23 -27.31 -5.54
N TYR A 74 -12.97 -27.59 -5.19
CA TYR A 74 -12.58 -28.87 -4.60
C TYR A 74 -13.29 -29.16 -3.26
N VAL A 75 -13.40 -28.15 -2.39
CA VAL A 75 -14.12 -28.25 -1.12
C VAL A 75 -15.59 -28.61 -1.38
N GLU A 76 -16.27 -27.89 -2.29
CA GLU A 76 -17.66 -28.18 -2.65
C GLU A 76 -17.83 -29.59 -3.24
N MET A 77 -16.94 -30.00 -4.14
CA MET A 77 -16.95 -31.35 -4.75
C MET A 77 -16.72 -32.46 -3.72
N SER A 78 -15.96 -32.19 -2.66
CA SER A 78 -15.74 -33.13 -1.55
C SER A 78 -16.92 -33.21 -0.57
N GLY A 79 -17.96 -32.38 -0.77
CA GLY A 79 -19.12 -32.28 0.12
C GLY A 79 -18.89 -31.38 1.34
N GLY A 80 -17.80 -30.60 1.33
CA GLY A 80 -17.49 -29.60 2.35
C GLY A 80 -18.19 -28.27 2.10
N ASN A 81 -18.12 -27.39 3.11
CA ASN A 81 -18.61 -26.01 3.03
C ASN A 81 -17.43 -25.04 2.89
N PRO A 82 -17.38 -24.20 1.84
CA PRO A 82 -16.33 -23.20 1.67
C PRO A 82 -16.18 -22.23 2.84
N GLU A 83 -17.26 -21.92 3.56
CA GLU A 83 -17.18 -21.04 4.74
C GLU A 83 -16.39 -21.69 5.89
N ASP A 84 -16.54 -23.00 6.07
CA ASP A 84 -15.81 -23.75 7.10
C ASP A 84 -14.34 -23.96 6.69
N ALA A 85 -14.04 -23.95 5.38
CA ALA A 85 -12.71 -24.08 4.80
C ALA A 85 -12.08 -22.73 4.38
N ALA A 86 -12.60 -21.61 4.87
CA ALA A 86 -12.19 -20.28 4.41
C ALA A 86 -10.69 -20.00 4.59
N LEU A 87 -10.09 -20.52 5.66
CA LEU A 87 -8.65 -20.42 5.91
C LEU A 87 -7.83 -21.17 4.85
N ASP A 88 -8.22 -22.40 4.53
CA ASP A 88 -7.52 -23.23 3.54
C ASP A 88 -7.64 -22.63 2.13
N ILE A 89 -8.82 -22.09 1.79
CA ILE A 89 -9.05 -21.39 0.53
C ILE A 89 -8.16 -20.13 0.47
N ALA A 90 -8.14 -19.30 1.52
CA ALA A 90 -7.31 -18.10 1.56
C ALA A 90 -5.81 -18.42 1.48
N ALA A 91 -5.36 -19.47 2.18
CA ALA A 91 -3.98 -19.94 2.12
C ALA A 91 -3.61 -20.36 0.69
N MET A 92 -4.50 -21.11 0.03
CA MET A 92 -4.29 -21.60 -1.31
C MET A 92 -4.33 -20.48 -2.36
N ASP A 93 -5.22 -19.49 -2.22
CA ASP A 93 -5.26 -18.31 -3.07
C ASP A 93 -3.98 -17.48 -2.93
N SER A 94 -3.50 -17.28 -1.69
CA SER A 94 -2.23 -16.60 -1.44
C SER A 94 -1.05 -17.34 -2.06
N TRP A 95 -1.04 -18.67 -1.95
CA TRP A 95 -0.01 -19.51 -2.55
C TRP A 95 -0.03 -19.44 -4.08
N ASN A 96 -1.21 -19.59 -4.70
CA ASN A 96 -1.39 -19.49 -6.14
C ASN A 96 -0.92 -18.14 -6.67
N ALA A 97 -1.34 -17.04 -6.04
CA ALA A 97 -0.91 -15.69 -6.42
C ALA A 97 0.62 -15.52 -6.32
N ALA A 98 1.24 -16.02 -5.25
CA ALA A 98 2.69 -15.97 -5.12
C ALA A 98 3.41 -16.90 -6.13
N SER A 99 2.84 -18.05 -6.48
CA SER A 99 3.44 -19.01 -7.42
C SER A 99 3.53 -18.46 -8.85
N GLU A 100 2.67 -17.52 -9.25
CA GLU A 100 2.85 -16.77 -10.50
C GLU A 100 4.21 -16.04 -10.55
N GLU A 101 4.70 -15.64 -9.38
CA GLU A 101 5.94 -14.90 -9.20
C GLU A 101 7.16 -15.78 -8.94
N PHE A 102 7.04 -16.83 -8.11
CA PHE A 102 8.17 -17.71 -7.77
C PHE A 102 8.27 -18.99 -8.62
N GLY A 103 7.24 -19.34 -9.36
CA GLY A 103 7.17 -20.54 -10.19
C GLY A 103 6.71 -21.77 -9.41
N SER A 104 7.05 -22.95 -9.91
CA SER A 104 6.75 -24.21 -9.24
C SER A 104 7.62 -24.39 -8.00
N PHE A 105 7.03 -24.92 -6.92
CA PHE A 105 7.75 -25.26 -5.71
C PHE A 105 8.86 -26.29 -5.97
N VAL A 106 10.05 -26.03 -5.44
CA VAL A 106 11.24 -26.90 -5.56
C VAL A 106 11.62 -27.50 -4.21
N SER A 107 11.78 -26.67 -3.19
CA SER A 107 12.23 -27.11 -1.87
C SER A 107 11.97 -26.07 -0.79
N ILE A 108 11.96 -26.52 0.46
CA ILE A 108 12.04 -25.67 1.64
C ILE A 108 13.52 -25.38 1.94
N LEU A 109 13.83 -24.13 2.26
CA LEU A 109 15.13 -23.69 2.75
C LEU A 109 15.09 -23.71 4.28
N SER A 110 15.12 -24.89 4.89
CA SER A 110 14.87 -25.08 6.33
C SER A 110 15.82 -24.30 7.24
N ASP A 111 17.05 -24.00 6.78
CA ASP A 111 18.02 -23.20 7.53
C ASP A 111 17.65 -21.71 7.61
N GLU A 112 16.75 -21.25 6.73
CA GLU A 112 16.24 -19.88 6.66
C GLU A 112 14.83 -19.75 7.29
N THR A 113 14.30 -20.82 7.88
CA THR A 113 13.01 -20.79 8.58
C THR A 113 13.15 -20.10 9.93
N GLU A 114 12.38 -19.02 10.14
CA GLU A 114 12.36 -18.26 11.39
C GLU A 114 11.12 -18.61 12.22
N VAL A 115 11.30 -18.83 13.53
CA VAL A 115 10.20 -19.10 14.46
C VAL A 115 10.24 -18.10 15.61
N THR A 116 9.15 -17.36 15.76
CA THR A 116 8.92 -16.45 16.89
C THR A 116 7.75 -16.97 17.71
N ILE A 117 7.97 -17.24 18.99
CA ILE A 117 6.93 -17.70 19.91
C ILE A 117 6.56 -16.55 20.85
N THR A 118 5.26 -16.22 20.91
CA THR A 118 4.67 -15.33 21.93
C THR A 118 3.85 -16.18 22.92
N GLU A 119 3.10 -15.57 23.85
CA GLU A 119 2.28 -16.29 24.86
C GLU A 119 1.00 -16.96 24.28
N ASP A 120 0.54 -16.52 23.11
CA ASP A 120 -0.74 -16.92 22.53
C ASP A 120 -0.61 -17.50 21.12
N LYS A 121 0.55 -17.33 20.49
CA LYS A 121 0.81 -17.78 19.13
C LYS A 121 2.27 -18.13 18.86
N ALA A 122 2.50 -18.82 17.75
CA ALA A 122 3.79 -19.00 17.10
C ALA A 122 3.72 -18.43 15.69
N ASP A 123 4.49 -17.38 15.43
CA ASP A 123 4.68 -16.81 14.10
C ASP A 123 5.87 -17.54 13.43
N VAL A 124 5.60 -18.30 12.37
CA VAL A 124 6.61 -19.05 11.63
C VAL A 124 6.75 -18.48 10.22
N LYS A 125 7.99 -18.19 9.81
CA LYS A 125 8.32 -17.74 8.45
C LYS A 125 9.13 -18.82 7.76
N VAL A 126 8.49 -19.61 6.91
CA VAL A 126 9.16 -20.66 6.14
C VAL A 126 9.65 -20.07 4.83
N LYS A 127 10.94 -20.25 4.55
CA LYS A 127 11.53 -19.85 3.27
C LYS A 127 11.41 -21.00 2.28
N ILE A 128 10.83 -20.73 1.12
CA ILE A 128 10.69 -21.71 0.03
C ILE A 128 11.40 -21.24 -1.23
N GLN A 129 11.85 -22.19 -2.04
CA GLN A 129 12.50 -21.98 -3.32
C GLN A 129 11.59 -22.43 -4.45
N GLY A 130 11.44 -21.58 -5.46
CA GLY A 130 10.74 -21.87 -6.69
C GLY A 130 11.67 -22.08 -7.88
N ASP A 131 11.15 -22.62 -8.97
CA ASP A 131 11.94 -22.90 -10.18
C ASP A 131 12.15 -21.66 -11.08
N LYS A 132 11.39 -20.59 -10.86
CA LYS A 132 11.50 -19.38 -11.68
C LYS A 132 12.83 -18.70 -11.40
N VAL A 133 13.61 -18.50 -12.46
CA VAL A 133 14.93 -17.89 -12.37
C VAL A 133 14.81 -16.39 -12.63
N TYR A 134 15.44 -15.57 -11.79
CA TYR A 134 15.58 -14.13 -12.00
C TYR A 134 17.05 -13.75 -12.26
N LYS A 135 17.29 -12.44 -12.43
CA LYS A 135 18.58 -11.82 -12.75
C LYS A 135 19.74 -12.46 -11.98
N GLY A 136 20.76 -12.89 -12.72
CA GLY A 136 21.95 -13.54 -12.13
C GLY A 136 21.81 -15.05 -11.96
N ASN A 137 20.85 -15.69 -12.64
CA ASN A 137 20.62 -17.13 -12.62
C ASN A 137 20.29 -17.68 -11.22
N LYS A 138 19.66 -16.85 -10.40
CA LYS A 138 19.20 -17.20 -9.05
C LYS A 138 17.73 -17.58 -9.10
N GLN A 139 17.38 -18.64 -8.38
CA GLN A 139 16.00 -19.04 -8.20
C GLN A 139 15.26 -18.03 -7.33
N ARG A 140 14.00 -17.78 -7.67
CA ARG A 140 13.11 -16.93 -6.89
C ARG A 140 12.75 -17.69 -5.61
N THR A 141 12.83 -17.00 -4.47
CA THR A 141 12.32 -17.52 -3.21
C THR A 141 10.99 -16.87 -2.87
N ALA A 142 10.24 -17.49 -1.97
CA ALA A 142 9.09 -16.89 -1.34
C ALA A 142 9.14 -17.15 0.17
N THR A 143 8.47 -16.30 0.92
CA THR A 143 8.29 -16.42 2.36
C THR A 143 6.84 -16.80 2.64
N VAL A 144 6.64 -17.93 3.31
CA VAL A 144 5.35 -18.40 3.82
C VAL A 144 5.27 -17.99 5.28
N GLU A 145 4.36 -17.08 5.62
CA GLU A 145 4.10 -16.67 6.99
C GLU A 145 2.89 -17.43 7.54
N ILE A 146 3.11 -18.20 8.61
CA ILE A 146 2.12 -19.04 9.27
C ILE A 146 1.99 -18.58 10.71
N VAL A 147 0.77 -18.27 11.13
CA VAL A 147 0.43 -17.98 12.52
C VAL A 147 -0.28 -19.19 13.11
N ILE A 148 0.32 -19.80 14.13
CA ILE A 148 -0.22 -20.96 14.85
C ILE A 148 -0.71 -20.48 16.21
N THR A 149 -1.92 -20.84 16.59
CA THR A 149 -2.51 -20.61 17.91
C THR A 149 -2.86 -21.95 18.57
N GLU A 150 -3.29 -21.93 19.84
CA GLU A 150 -3.78 -23.13 20.53
C GLU A 150 -4.95 -23.81 19.77
N LYS A 151 -5.72 -23.05 18.99
CA LYS A 151 -6.87 -23.55 18.21
C LYS A 151 -6.49 -24.14 16.85
N GLY A 152 -5.22 -24.08 16.48
CA GLY A 152 -4.72 -24.43 15.15
C GLY A 152 -4.19 -23.21 14.39
N TYR A 153 -4.14 -23.30 13.06
CA TYR A 153 -3.70 -22.19 12.21
C TYR A 153 -4.69 -21.02 12.27
N ASP A 154 -4.16 -19.81 12.44
CA ASP A 154 -4.91 -18.56 12.41
C ASP A 154 -4.78 -17.87 11.04
N SER A 155 -3.58 -17.92 10.45
CA SER A 155 -3.35 -17.43 9.08
C SER A 155 -2.19 -18.15 8.41
N ILE A 156 -2.28 -18.26 7.08
CA ILE A 156 -1.21 -18.71 6.20
C ILE A 156 -1.20 -17.73 5.01
N SER A 157 -0.08 -17.06 4.80
CA SER A 157 0.10 -16.14 3.68
C SER A 157 1.45 -16.37 3.01
N VAL A 158 1.51 -16.12 1.71
CA VAL A 158 2.70 -16.37 0.90
C VAL A 158 3.04 -15.10 0.13
N SER A 159 4.31 -14.70 0.20
CA SER A 159 4.83 -13.55 -0.52
C SER A 159 6.11 -13.92 -1.25
N ALA A 160 6.15 -13.67 -2.56
CA ALA A 160 7.37 -13.84 -3.34
C ALA A 160 8.43 -12.81 -2.91
N ASP A 161 9.66 -13.28 -2.75
CA ASP A 161 10.76 -12.39 -2.38
C ASP A 161 11.27 -11.66 -3.59
N TYR A 162 11.55 -10.38 -3.40
CA TYR A 162 12.12 -9.54 -4.43
C TYR A 162 13.52 -9.14 -4.08
N ASP A 163 14.36 -9.18 -5.09
CA ASP A 163 15.72 -8.74 -4.94
C ASP A 163 15.76 -7.21 -4.82
N MET A 164 16.66 -6.68 -4.00
CA MET A 164 16.73 -5.23 -3.75
C MET A 164 16.85 -4.43 -5.05
N SER A 165 17.57 -4.97 -6.05
CA SER A 165 17.72 -4.33 -7.36
C SER A 165 16.40 -4.23 -8.14
N GLU A 166 15.53 -5.24 -8.02
CA GLU A 166 14.21 -5.24 -8.64
C GLU A 166 13.27 -4.28 -7.92
N LEU A 167 13.27 -4.30 -6.59
CA LEU A 167 12.51 -3.34 -5.78
C LEU A 167 12.91 -1.90 -6.11
N MET A 168 14.21 -1.62 -6.20
CA MET A 168 14.70 -0.30 -6.61
C MET A 168 14.28 0.07 -8.04
N THR A 169 14.31 -0.89 -8.97
CA THR A 169 13.87 -0.64 -10.35
C THR A 169 12.37 -0.37 -10.41
N LYS A 170 11.55 -1.18 -9.72
CA LYS A 170 10.09 -0.98 -9.61
C LYS A 170 9.78 0.38 -8.98
N ALA A 171 10.44 0.73 -7.87
CA ALA A 171 10.27 2.01 -7.19
C ALA A 171 10.68 3.19 -8.08
N ALA A 172 11.80 3.07 -8.81
CA ALA A 172 12.25 4.10 -9.74
C ALA A 172 11.27 4.28 -10.92
N LEU A 173 10.73 3.19 -11.47
CA LEU A 173 9.70 3.24 -12.52
C LEU A 173 8.42 3.91 -12.01
N ASN A 174 7.94 3.57 -10.81
CA ASN A 174 6.78 4.24 -10.21
C ASN A 174 7.06 5.72 -9.93
N THR A 175 8.27 6.06 -9.49
CA THR A 175 8.67 7.46 -9.28
C THR A 175 8.69 8.22 -10.61
N LEU A 176 9.25 7.63 -11.66
CA LEU A 176 9.30 8.24 -12.99
C LEU A 176 7.92 8.36 -13.61
N LEU A 177 7.04 7.38 -13.40
CA LEU A 177 5.66 7.44 -13.88
C LEU A 177 4.85 8.48 -13.10
N GLY A 178 4.96 8.53 -11.77
CA GLY A 178 4.26 9.51 -10.93
C GLY A 178 4.80 10.93 -11.13
N MET A 179 6.08 11.15 -10.84
CA MET A 179 6.69 12.48 -10.91
C MET A 179 6.89 12.96 -12.36
N GLY A 180 7.21 12.06 -13.29
CA GLY A 180 7.44 12.41 -14.69
C GLY A 180 6.16 12.78 -15.43
N THR A 181 5.02 12.12 -15.14
CA THR A 181 3.73 12.52 -15.73
C THR A 181 3.29 13.90 -15.24
N VAL A 182 3.43 14.19 -13.94
CA VAL A 182 3.17 15.52 -13.40
C VAL A 182 4.04 16.58 -14.09
N PHE A 183 5.34 16.31 -14.25
CA PHE A 183 6.25 17.22 -14.96
C PHE A 183 5.84 17.42 -16.43
N ALA A 184 5.50 16.34 -17.14
CA ALA A 184 5.06 16.41 -18.54
C ALA A 184 3.76 17.22 -18.71
N VAL A 185 2.78 17.03 -17.82
CA VAL A 185 1.52 17.78 -17.83
C VAL A 185 1.76 19.27 -17.57
N LEU A 186 2.64 19.63 -16.62
CA LEU A 186 2.99 21.03 -16.37
C LEU A 186 3.66 21.70 -17.58
N VAL A 187 4.53 20.98 -18.28
CA VAL A 187 5.14 21.47 -19.53
C VAL A 187 4.07 21.67 -20.62
N LEU A 188 3.16 20.72 -20.77
CA LEU A 188 2.08 20.80 -21.75
C LEU A 188 1.14 21.99 -21.47
N ILE A 189 0.71 22.19 -20.22
CA ILE A 189 -0.11 23.34 -19.81
C ILE A 189 0.63 24.65 -20.08
N SER A 190 1.93 24.72 -19.76
CA SER A 190 2.76 25.89 -20.04
C SER A 190 2.81 26.22 -21.54
N LEU A 191 2.91 25.20 -22.40
CA LEU A 191 2.86 25.38 -23.86
C LEU A 191 1.48 25.86 -24.34
N LEU A 192 0.38 25.31 -23.80
CA LEU A 192 -0.98 25.75 -24.17
C LEU A 192 -1.24 27.22 -23.80
N ILE A 193 -0.84 27.65 -22.60
CA ILE A 193 -0.95 29.06 -22.18
C ILE A 193 -0.10 29.95 -23.09
N SER A 194 1.10 29.51 -23.45
CA SER A 194 1.96 30.23 -24.40
C SER A 194 1.30 30.35 -25.78
N CYS A 195 0.65 29.29 -26.28
CA CYS A 195 -0.12 29.31 -27.53
C CYS A 195 -1.32 30.27 -27.48
N PHE A 196 -2.00 30.41 -26.33
CA PHE A 196 -3.09 31.38 -26.18
C PHE A 196 -2.63 32.84 -26.36
N ASN A 197 -1.37 33.17 -26.02
CA ASN A 197 -0.79 34.49 -26.31
C ASN A 197 -0.57 34.76 -27.82
N PHE A 198 -0.64 33.75 -28.69
CA PHE A 198 -0.56 33.94 -30.14
C PHE A 198 -1.92 34.17 -30.80
N ILE A 199 -3.03 33.88 -30.13
CA ILE A 199 -4.39 34.17 -30.63
C ILE A 199 -4.61 35.67 -30.94
N PRO A 200 -4.26 36.64 -30.06
CA PRO A 200 -4.46 38.06 -30.39
C PRO A 200 -3.62 38.51 -31.59
N LYS A 201 -2.42 37.94 -31.79
CA LYS A 201 -1.55 38.25 -32.94
C LYS A 201 -2.08 37.69 -34.26
N ILE A 202 -2.80 36.58 -34.22
CA ILE A 202 -3.47 35.99 -35.40
C ILE A 202 -4.76 36.77 -35.71
N GLN A 203 -5.51 37.22 -34.70
CA GLN A 203 -6.69 38.08 -34.88
C GLN A 203 -6.35 39.45 -35.50
N GLU A 204 -5.24 40.08 -35.10
CA GLU A 204 -4.81 41.35 -35.73
C GLU A 204 -4.37 41.17 -37.19
N LYS A 205 -3.77 40.03 -37.54
CA LYS A 205 -3.41 39.75 -38.94
C LYS A 205 -4.62 39.45 -39.82
N PHE A 206 -5.70 38.89 -39.27
CA PHE A 206 -6.94 38.65 -40.00
C PHE A 206 -7.89 39.87 -40.05
N ARG A 207 -7.69 40.90 -39.22
CA ARG A 207 -8.55 42.10 -39.18
C ARG A 207 -8.12 43.26 -40.09
N LYS A 208 -7.06 43.16 -40.88
CA LYS A 208 -6.63 44.23 -41.80
C LYS A 208 -7.28 44.11 -43.20
N LYS A 209 -8.56 44.48 -43.30
CA LYS A 209 -9.16 45.17 -44.46
C LYS A 209 -10.52 45.78 -44.05
N PRO A 210 -10.78 47.09 -44.29
CA PRO A 210 -12.02 47.74 -43.88
C PRO A 210 -13.04 47.82 -45.03
N ALA A 211 -14.33 47.70 -44.71
CA ALA A 211 -15.38 48.49 -45.36
C ALA A 211 -16.62 48.49 -44.46
N GLN A 212 -17.01 49.70 -44.08
CA GLN A 212 -18.22 50.06 -43.35
C GLN A 212 -19.40 50.01 -44.34
N THR A 213 -20.48 49.30 -43.99
CA THR A 213 -21.83 49.67 -44.44
C THR A 213 -22.85 49.37 -43.37
N GLU A 214 -23.66 50.39 -43.14
CA GLU A 214 -24.71 50.56 -42.17
C GLU A 214 -25.98 49.79 -42.60
N SER A 215 -26.56 48.99 -41.72
CA SER A 215 -28.03 48.85 -41.60
C SER A 215 -28.41 48.29 -40.22
N ALA A 216 -29.35 48.99 -39.58
CA ALA A 216 -30.10 48.53 -38.41
C ALA A 216 -31.51 48.08 -38.86
N PRO A 217 -32.35 47.47 -38.01
CA PRO A 217 -32.11 46.52 -36.92
C PRO A 217 -32.99 45.25 -37.09
N ALA A 218 -32.57 44.09 -36.59
CA ALA A 218 -33.50 42.96 -36.41
C ALA A 218 -33.13 42.07 -35.21
N ALA A 219 -34.01 42.15 -34.20
CA ALA A 219 -34.28 41.19 -33.14
C ALA A 219 -33.09 40.75 -32.26
N ALA A 220 -32.93 41.47 -31.15
CA ALA A 220 -32.33 40.93 -29.94
C ALA A 220 -33.14 39.72 -29.45
N LYS A 221 -32.61 38.50 -29.65
CA LYS A 221 -32.93 37.38 -28.76
C LYS A 221 -31.96 37.48 -27.59
N THR A 222 -32.44 38.11 -26.53
CA THR A 222 -31.88 38.03 -25.19
C THR A 222 -31.86 36.55 -24.80
N VAL A 223 -30.67 35.94 -24.80
CA VAL A 223 -30.42 34.78 -23.94
C VAL A 223 -29.54 35.31 -22.83
N GLN A 224 -30.15 35.37 -21.66
CA GLN A 224 -29.61 35.91 -20.42
C GLN A 224 -28.26 35.25 -20.11
N PRO A 225 -27.31 35.95 -19.47
CA PRO A 225 -26.22 35.25 -18.80
C PRO A 225 -26.88 34.33 -17.78
N THR A 226 -26.65 33.02 -17.92
CA THR A 226 -26.91 32.08 -16.84
C THR A 226 -26.15 32.59 -15.64
N VAL A 227 -26.91 33.12 -14.68
CA VAL A 227 -26.42 33.35 -13.32
C VAL A 227 -25.82 32.02 -12.90
N VAL A 228 -24.50 32.00 -12.73
CA VAL A 228 -23.88 31.00 -11.87
C VAL A 228 -24.50 31.28 -10.51
N VAL A 229 -25.54 30.52 -10.19
CA VAL A 229 -25.94 30.30 -8.82
C VAL A 229 -24.68 29.69 -8.22
N GLU A 230 -24.01 30.44 -7.36
CA GLU A 230 -23.18 29.83 -6.34
C GLU A 230 -24.08 28.77 -5.71
N GLU A 231 -23.78 27.49 -5.96
CA GLU A 231 -24.19 26.46 -5.02
C GLU A 231 -23.53 26.90 -3.72
N ASP A 232 -24.33 27.55 -2.87
CA ASP A 232 -24.16 27.48 -1.43
C ASP A 232 -24.03 25.98 -1.18
N THR A 233 -22.79 25.52 -1.00
CA THR A 233 -22.51 24.14 -0.67
C THR A 233 -23.26 23.90 0.62
N ASP A 234 -24.36 23.16 0.52
CA ASP A 234 -25.17 22.77 1.66
C ASP A 234 -24.35 21.72 2.43
N ASP A 235 -23.33 22.21 3.15
CA ASP A 235 -22.40 21.43 3.95
C ASP A 235 -23.10 20.79 5.16
N THR A 236 -24.43 20.88 5.24
CA THR A 236 -25.26 20.23 6.26
C THR A 236 -24.99 18.73 6.32
N GLU A 237 -24.76 18.06 5.19
CA GLU A 237 -24.40 16.63 5.17
C GLU A 237 -23.01 16.38 5.76
N LEU A 238 -22.02 17.22 5.41
CA LEU A 238 -20.65 17.15 5.94
C LEU A 238 -20.63 17.44 7.45
N ILE A 239 -21.36 18.46 7.89
CA ILE A 239 -21.49 18.84 9.30
C ILE A 239 -22.15 17.71 10.09
N ALA A 240 -23.18 17.04 9.53
CA ALA A 240 -23.85 15.92 10.18
C ALA A 240 -22.92 14.71 10.38
N VAL A 241 -22.12 14.36 9.38
CA VAL A 241 -21.16 13.24 9.48
C VAL A 241 -20.06 13.55 10.49
N ILE A 242 -19.53 14.78 10.47
CA ILE A 242 -18.51 15.23 11.43
C ILE A 242 -19.07 15.23 12.86
N ALA A 243 -20.30 15.73 13.06
CA ALA A 243 -20.96 15.74 14.35
C ALA A 243 -21.23 14.31 14.88
N ALA A 244 -21.66 13.40 14.01
CA ALA A 244 -21.87 12.00 14.36
C ALA A 244 -20.57 11.27 14.73
N ALA A 245 -19.48 11.51 13.98
CA ALA A 245 -18.17 10.94 14.26
C ALA A 245 -17.60 11.42 15.61
N ILE A 246 -17.76 12.71 15.93
CA ILE A 246 -17.33 13.27 17.22
C ILE A 246 -18.17 12.68 18.36
N ALA A 247 -19.50 12.63 18.22
CA ALA A 247 -20.39 12.05 19.23
C ALA A 247 -20.08 10.58 19.51
N ALA A 248 -19.78 9.80 18.47
CA ALA A 248 -19.35 8.40 18.61
C ALA A 248 -18.00 8.28 19.34
N SER A 249 -17.06 9.20 19.09
CA SER A 249 -15.74 9.19 19.76
C SER A 249 -15.80 9.62 21.23
N GLU A 250 -16.73 10.50 21.60
CA GLU A 250 -16.91 11.00 22.96
C GLU A 250 -17.91 10.15 23.78
N GLY A 251 -18.48 9.09 23.18
CA GLY A 251 -19.42 8.18 23.83
C GLY A 251 -20.79 8.80 24.14
N ALA A 252 -21.14 9.91 23.49
CA ALA A 252 -22.39 10.65 23.70
C ALA A 252 -23.44 10.26 22.64
N ALA A 253 -24.69 10.06 23.07
CA ALA A 253 -25.76 9.58 22.19
C ALA A 253 -26.42 10.66 21.30
N SER A 254 -26.01 11.94 21.40
CA SER A 254 -26.61 13.04 20.62
C SER A 254 -25.66 14.23 20.43
N ALA A 255 -25.79 14.91 19.28
CA ALA A 255 -24.96 16.06 18.84
C ALA A 255 -25.49 17.44 19.30
N ASP A 256 -26.48 17.48 20.20
CA ASP A 256 -27.27 18.68 20.56
C ASP A 256 -26.48 19.79 21.29
N GLY A 257 -25.22 19.54 21.67
CA GLY A 257 -24.35 20.48 22.37
C GLY A 257 -23.42 21.31 21.48
N TYR A 258 -23.35 21.05 20.17
CA TYR A 258 -22.35 21.64 19.27
C TYR A 258 -22.96 22.72 18.38
N VAL A 259 -22.46 23.96 18.50
CA VAL A 259 -22.92 25.12 17.71
C VAL A 259 -21.76 25.74 16.95
N VAL A 260 -21.80 25.67 15.61
CA VAL A 260 -20.84 26.34 14.72
C VAL A 260 -21.35 27.73 14.36
N ARG A 261 -20.53 28.76 14.53
CA ARG A 261 -20.81 30.13 14.05
C ARG A 261 -19.73 30.57 13.07
N SER A 262 -20.13 31.22 11.98
CA SER A 262 -19.19 31.83 11.05
C SER A 262 -18.50 33.04 11.69
N ILE A 263 -17.17 33.06 11.68
CA ILE A 263 -16.37 34.19 12.16
C ILE A 263 -15.84 34.96 10.95
N ILE A 264 -16.30 36.20 10.79
CA ILE A 264 -15.77 37.13 9.79
C ILE A 264 -14.72 38.00 10.47
N ARG A 265 -13.43 37.82 10.13
CA ARG A 265 -12.36 38.74 10.57
C ARG A 265 -12.39 39.99 9.67
N ARG A 266 -12.49 41.17 10.30
CA ARG A 266 -12.28 42.48 9.65
C ARG A 266 -10.80 42.77 9.46
#